data_AF-A0A6J0UUK3-F1
#
_entry.id   AF-A0A6J0UUK3-F1
#
_cell.length_a   1.000
_cell.length_b   1.000
_cell.length_c   1.000
_cell.angle_alpha   90.00
_cell.angle_beta   90.00
_cell.angle_gamma   90.00
#
_symmetry.space_group_name_H-M   'P 1'
#
loop_
_entity.id
_entity.type
_entity.pdbx_description
1 polymer ?
#
loop_
_entity_poly.entity_id
_entity_poly.type
_entity_poly.pdbx_seq_one_letter_code
_entity_poly.pdbx_strand_id
1 'polypeptide(L)'
;MVGAHPELEERAKVLRSQPAQTVGPKGLLYVQQREFAATTPKDGSGATCLTHCDGSDTEMEVLLITNAVKVLSPNPECGRLEVHLVGGFRDDRRLSQELTNQLLRAFDHLQDSIHLVTFCVTELNDRQENGNHFPFIYGIGVNVKTGDIFHATFPDRGPDEDLRSASTLTGAKMVNIYDSRKEQLCIGPYYWMPSPVVDFWLEQDDQYILQTLSTSPLAEPPHFVSHIRATLMYLKEHPFPDMTLFPSKKPWIYKKNSNGLWERVSSDQI
;
A
#
# COMPACT_ATOMS: atom_id res chain seq x y z
N MET A 1 -14.78 8.57 -18.76
CA MET A 1 -15.36 8.57 -17.39
C MET A 1 -15.44 9.99 -16.84
N VAL A 2 -14.31 10.68 -16.66
CA VAL A 2 -14.27 12.02 -16.01
C VAL A 2 -15.10 13.09 -16.72
N GLY A 3 -15.05 13.19 -18.05
CA GLY A 3 -15.86 14.15 -18.82
C GLY A 3 -17.38 13.93 -18.72
N ALA A 4 -17.83 12.78 -18.22
CA ALA A 4 -19.24 12.48 -17.96
C ALA A 4 -19.63 12.66 -16.48
N HIS A 5 -18.66 12.86 -15.59
CA HIS A 5 -18.80 12.92 -14.13
C HIS A 5 -17.95 14.07 -13.55
N PRO A 6 -18.38 15.35 -13.72
CA PRO A 6 -17.63 16.52 -13.28
C PRO A 6 -17.26 16.50 -11.79
N GLU A 7 -18.09 15.86 -10.96
CA GLU A 7 -17.87 15.68 -9.53
C GLU A 7 -16.58 14.92 -9.19
N LEU A 8 -16.19 13.95 -10.04
CA LEU A 8 -14.94 13.20 -9.87
C LEU A 8 -13.73 14.07 -10.19
N GLU A 9 -13.84 14.88 -11.24
CA GLU A 9 -12.78 15.83 -11.63
C GLU A 9 -12.54 16.88 -10.54
N GLU A 10 -13.63 17.42 -9.98
CA GLU A 10 -13.55 18.43 -8.92
C GLU A 10 -12.91 17.86 -7.65
N ARG A 11 -13.31 16.65 -7.23
CA ARG A 11 -12.68 15.97 -6.08
C ARG A 11 -11.19 15.72 -6.30
N ALA A 12 -10.79 15.31 -7.51
CA ALA A 12 -9.38 15.13 -7.85
C ALA A 12 -8.61 16.46 -7.83
N LYS A 13 -9.20 17.57 -8.31
CA LYS A 13 -8.60 18.91 -8.20
C LYS A 13 -8.43 19.35 -6.75
N VAL A 14 -9.45 19.16 -5.91
CA VAL A 14 -9.41 19.50 -4.49
C VAL A 14 -8.35 18.68 -3.76
N LEU A 15 -8.26 17.36 -4.02
CA LEU A 15 -7.26 16.53 -3.36
C LEU A 15 -5.82 16.92 -3.76
N ARG A 16 -5.58 17.23 -5.03
CA ARG A 16 -4.25 17.65 -5.52
C ARG A 16 -3.83 19.04 -5.07
N SER A 17 -4.78 19.93 -4.79
CA SER A 17 -4.46 21.29 -4.33
C SER A 17 -4.09 21.34 -2.85
N GLN A 18 -4.36 20.27 -2.09
CA GLN A 18 -3.97 20.17 -0.69
C GLN A 18 -2.46 19.96 -0.57
N PRO A 19 -1.78 20.69 0.35
CA PRO A 19 -0.41 20.40 0.67
C PRO A 19 -0.30 19.01 1.32
N ALA A 20 0.78 18.30 1.04
CA ALA A 20 1.03 17.01 1.67
C ALA A 20 1.19 17.18 3.19
N GLN A 21 0.44 16.39 3.95
CA GLN A 21 0.55 16.35 5.41
C GLN A 21 1.60 15.31 5.82
N THR A 22 2.62 15.71 6.57
CA THR A 22 3.58 14.77 7.16
C THR A 22 2.92 14.05 8.34
N VAL A 23 2.65 12.76 8.20
CA VAL A 23 1.98 11.96 9.22
C VAL A 23 3.04 11.25 10.08
N GLY A 24 3.03 11.54 11.38
CA GLY A 24 3.89 10.87 12.35
C GLY A 24 3.41 9.46 12.73
N PRO A 25 4.21 8.69 13.50
CA PRO A 25 3.99 7.26 13.75
C PRO A 25 2.84 6.97 14.73
N LYS A 26 2.39 7.99 15.47
CA LYS A 26 1.37 7.85 16.52
C LYS A 26 0.01 7.50 15.93
N GLY A 27 -0.47 6.30 16.21
CA GLY A 27 -1.72 5.78 15.67
C GLY A 27 -1.68 5.41 14.17
N LEU A 28 -0.52 5.55 13.52
CA LEU A 28 -0.34 5.20 12.11
C LEU A 28 -0.20 3.68 11.92
N LEU A 29 -0.92 3.15 10.94
CA LEU A 29 -0.67 1.86 10.32
C LEU A 29 -0.26 2.13 8.86
N TYR A 30 1.03 2.02 8.56
CA TYR A 30 1.54 2.20 7.20
C TYR A 30 1.41 0.89 6.42
N VAL A 31 0.84 0.96 5.23
CA VAL A 31 0.61 -0.18 4.32
C VAL A 31 1.58 -0.05 3.16
N GLN A 32 2.47 -1.03 2.98
CA GLN A 32 3.40 -1.08 1.86
C GLN A 32 2.73 -1.59 0.58
N GLN A 33 3.45 -1.51 -0.54
CA GLN A 33 3.06 -2.14 -1.79
C GLN A 33 2.81 -3.64 -1.60
N ARG A 34 1.69 -4.14 -2.16
CA ARG A 34 1.17 -5.51 -1.96
C ARG A 34 0.79 -5.86 -0.53
N GLU A 35 0.43 -4.87 0.27
CA GLU A 35 -0.26 -5.09 1.53
C GLU A 35 -1.63 -4.42 1.51
N PHE A 36 -2.52 -4.91 2.35
CA PHE A 36 -3.73 -4.21 2.73
C PHE A 36 -4.00 -4.34 4.21
N ALA A 37 -4.79 -3.41 4.75
CA ALA A 37 -5.29 -3.46 6.10
C ALA A 37 -6.71 -2.95 6.15
N ALA A 38 -7.57 -3.64 6.89
CA ALA A 38 -8.96 -3.24 7.12
C ALA A 38 -9.25 -3.09 8.61
N THR A 39 -9.93 -2.01 8.98
CA THR A 39 -10.30 -1.73 10.37
C THR A 39 -11.61 -0.94 10.43
N THR A 40 -12.22 -0.88 11.61
CA THR A 40 -13.40 -0.06 11.88
C THR A 40 -13.05 1.05 12.88
N PRO A 41 -13.74 2.20 12.84
CA PRO A 41 -13.74 3.10 13.98
C PRO A 41 -14.38 2.42 15.21
N LYS A 42 -14.06 2.93 16.40
CA LYS A 42 -14.57 2.35 17.67
C LYS A 42 -16.10 2.45 17.79
N ASP A 43 -16.72 3.42 17.12
CA ASP A 43 -18.15 3.71 17.19
C ASP A 43 -18.80 3.59 15.79
N GLY A 44 -19.30 2.39 15.43
CA GLY A 44 -20.01 2.11 14.16
C GLY A 44 -19.37 1.02 13.28
N SER A 45 -19.96 0.67 12.12
CA SER A 45 -19.30 -0.26 11.19
C SER A 45 -18.14 0.43 10.47
N GLY A 46 -18.38 1.56 9.78
CA GLY A 46 -17.36 2.50 9.27
C GLY A 46 -16.12 1.85 8.62
N ALA A 47 -16.27 0.64 8.07
CA ALA A 47 -15.14 -0.23 7.81
C ALA A 47 -14.32 0.36 6.68
N THR A 48 -13.05 0.58 6.98
CA THR A 48 -12.10 1.21 6.07
C THR A 48 -11.03 0.19 5.73
N CYS A 49 -10.85 -0.08 4.44
CA CYS A 49 -9.72 -0.84 3.93
C CYS A 49 -8.83 0.06 3.10
N LEU A 50 -7.52 0.02 3.35
CA LEU A 50 -6.52 0.65 2.51
C LEU A 50 -5.61 -0.44 1.94
N THR A 51 -5.34 -0.35 0.64
CA THR A 51 -4.47 -1.27 -0.11
C THR A 51 -3.54 -0.48 -1.02
N HIS A 52 -2.37 -1.03 -1.32
CA HIS A 52 -1.45 -0.47 -2.31
C HIS A 52 -1.19 -1.50 -3.42
N CYS A 53 -2.02 -1.43 -4.46
CA CYS A 53 -1.96 -2.27 -5.64
C CYS A 53 -0.85 -1.82 -6.59
N ASP A 54 -0.13 -2.78 -7.19
CA ASP A 54 0.91 -2.55 -8.19
C ASP A 54 0.65 -3.26 -9.53
N GLY A 55 -0.51 -3.92 -9.65
CA GLY A 55 -0.91 -4.67 -10.85
C GLY A 55 -0.43 -6.12 -10.87
N SER A 56 -0.06 -6.70 -9.72
CA SER A 56 0.40 -8.09 -9.65
C SER A 56 -0.70 -9.13 -9.88
N ASP A 57 -1.88 -8.95 -9.25
CA ASP A 57 -3.01 -9.89 -9.32
C ASP A 57 -4.33 -9.12 -9.05
N THR A 58 -4.58 -8.06 -9.82
CA THR A 58 -5.60 -7.02 -9.55
C THR A 58 -7.00 -7.56 -9.26
N GLU A 59 -7.45 -8.60 -9.97
CA GLU A 59 -8.77 -9.21 -9.73
C GLU A 59 -8.87 -9.84 -8.34
N MET A 60 -7.85 -10.61 -7.94
CA MET A 60 -7.80 -11.23 -6.61
C MET A 60 -7.63 -10.18 -5.52
N GLU A 61 -6.82 -9.15 -5.76
CA GLU A 61 -6.61 -8.04 -4.84
C GLU A 61 -7.93 -7.30 -4.53
N VAL A 62 -8.70 -6.97 -5.56
CA VAL A 62 -10.03 -6.32 -5.43
C VAL A 62 -11.02 -7.21 -4.67
N LEU A 63 -11.00 -8.52 -4.92
CA LEU A 63 -11.83 -9.46 -4.16
C LEU A 63 -11.45 -9.51 -2.68
N LEU A 64 -10.15 -9.54 -2.36
CA LEU A 64 -9.65 -9.60 -0.97
C LEU A 64 -10.06 -8.35 -0.17
N ILE A 65 -9.84 -7.15 -0.72
CA ILE A 65 -10.13 -5.90 -0.01
C ILE A 65 -11.64 -5.69 0.18
N THR A 66 -12.46 -6.05 -0.83
CA THR A 66 -13.91 -5.93 -0.74
C THR A 66 -14.46 -6.88 0.33
N ASN A 67 -13.97 -8.12 0.35
CA ASN A 67 -14.34 -9.09 1.39
C ASN A 67 -13.92 -8.62 2.79
N ALA A 68 -12.75 -8.02 2.93
CA ALA A 68 -12.27 -7.50 4.21
C ALA A 68 -13.21 -6.41 4.78
N VAL A 69 -13.66 -5.47 3.94
CA VAL A 69 -14.64 -4.44 4.33
C VAL A 69 -15.99 -5.06 4.70
N LYS A 70 -16.47 -6.03 3.90
CA LYS A 70 -17.76 -6.71 4.12
C LYS A 70 -17.78 -7.49 5.44
N VAL A 71 -16.71 -8.21 5.77
CA VAL A 71 -16.59 -8.97 7.03
C VAL A 71 -16.64 -8.05 8.25
N LEU A 72 -16.16 -6.81 8.12
CA LEU A 72 -16.19 -5.79 9.17
C LEU A 72 -17.48 -4.95 9.18
N SER A 73 -18.36 -5.15 8.20
CA SER A 73 -19.61 -4.42 8.03
C SER A 73 -20.83 -5.35 8.13
N PRO A 74 -21.14 -5.89 9.32
CA PRO A 74 -22.18 -6.91 9.48
C PRO A 74 -23.60 -6.40 9.22
N ASN A 75 -23.82 -5.08 9.20
CA ASN A 75 -25.10 -4.46 8.88
C ASN A 75 -24.98 -3.61 7.59
N PRO A 76 -25.18 -4.22 6.40
CA PRO A 76 -25.02 -3.53 5.12
C PRO A 76 -26.12 -2.49 4.84
N GLU A 77 -27.23 -2.49 5.59
CA GLU A 77 -28.33 -1.55 5.37
C GLU A 77 -28.01 -0.12 5.87
N CYS A 78 -26.94 0.05 6.66
CA CYS A 78 -26.53 1.34 7.19
C CYS A 78 -25.33 1.91 6.40
N GLY A 79 -25.52 2.23 5.12
CA GLY A 79 -24.51 2.87 4.28
C GLY A 79 -24.41 2.30 2.87
N ARG A 80 -23.24 2.47 2.23
CA ARG A 80 -22.90 1.90 0.92
C ARG A 80 -21.40 1.66 0.83
N LEU A 81 -20.97 0.83 -0.12
CA LEU A 81 -19.55 0.66 -0.43
C LEU A 81 -19.07 1.83 -1.29
N GLU A 82 -18.05 2.53 -0.81
CA GLU A 82 -17.40 3.63 -1.52
C GLU A 82 -15.96 3.23 -1.85
N VAL A 83 -15.53 3.52 -3.08
CA VAL A 83 -14.15 3.28 -3.54
C VAL A 83 -13.49 4.59 -3.93
N HIS A 84 -12.22 4.70 -3.55
CA HIS A 84 -11.37 5.86 -3.82
C HIS A 84 -10.08 5.37 -4.46
N LEU A 85 -9.82 5.80 -5.69
CA LEU A 85 -8.63 5.44 -6.45
C LEU A 85 -7.74 6.68 -6.59
N VAL A 86 -6.50 6.58 -6.10
CA VAL A 86 -5.49 7.66 -6.15
C VAL A 86 -4.14 7.06 -6.48
N GLY A 87 -3.40 7.64 -7.43
CA GLY A 87 -2.04 7.20 -7.76
C GLY A 87 -1.78 7.03 -9.26
N GLY A 88 -0.56 6.63 -9.60
CA GLY A 88 -0.09 6.60 -10.98
C GLY A 88 0.00 8.00 -11.60
N PHE A 89 0.46 8.07 -12.85
CA PHE A 89 0.59 9.29 -13.63
C PHE A 89 0.64 8.94 -15.13
N ARG A 90 0.93 9.89 -16.03
CA ARG A 90 1.18 9.54 -17.45
C ARG A 90 2.60 9.01 -17.63
N ASP A 91 2.83 7.80 -17.15
CA ASP A 91 4.12 7.13 -17.28
C ASP A 91 4.36 6.59 -18.70
N ASP A 92 5.63 6.60 -19.13
CA ASP A 92 6.04 6.20 -20.50
C ASP A 92 5.67 4.75 -20.83
N ARG A 93 5.60 3.88 -19.81
CA ARG A 93 5.31 2.45 -19.94
C ARG A 93 3.81 2.14 -19.92
N ARG A 94 2.95 3.16 -19.72
CA ARG A 94 1.49 3.06 -19.58
C ARG A 94 1.02 2.12 -18.46
N LEU A 95 1.87 1.87 -17.46
CA LEU A 95 1.56 0.96 -16.34
C LEU A 95 0.43 1.53 -15.48
N SER A 96 0.39 2.84 -15.25
CA SER A 96 -0.67 3.50 -14.48
C SER A 96 -2.03 3.36 -15.16
N GLN A 97 -2.05 3.54 -16.50
CA GLN A 97 -3.27 3.42 -17.29
C GLN A 97 -3.77 1.98 -17.31
N GLU A 98 -2.87 1.00 -17.46
CA GLU A 98 -3.20 -0.41 -17.44
C GLU A 98 -3.79 -0.81 -16.08
N LEU A 99 -3.11 -0.48 -14.98
CA LEU A 99 -3.60 -0.75 -13.62
C LEU A 99 -4.95 -0.07 -13.34
N THR A 100 -5.13 1.17 -13.78
CA THR A 100 -6.41 1.88 -13.66
C THR A 100 -7.54 1.11 -14.35
N ASN A 101 -7.31 0.64 -15.57
CA ASN A 101 -8.31 -0.14 -16.32
C ASN A 101 -8.60 -1.48 -15.65
N GLN A 102 -7.57 -2.16 -15.15
CA GLN A 102 -7.74 -3.43 -14.44
C GLN A 102 -8.54 -3.26 -13.15
N LEU A 103 -8.25 -2.24 -12.34
CA LEU A 103 -8.98 -1.94 -11.12
C LEU A 103 -10.46 -1.64 -11.41
N LEU A 104 -10.72 -0.75 -12.38
CA LEU A 104 -12.10 -0.40 -12.76
C LEU A 104 -12.89 -1.63 -13.23
N ARG A 105 -12.29 -2.48 -14.07
CA ARG A 105 -12.92 -3.73 -14.50
C ARG A 105 -13.15 -4.69 -13.34
N ALA A 106 -12.16 -4.88 -12.47
CA ALA A 106 -12.27 -5.80 -11.34
C ALA A 106 -13.40 -5.37 -10.39
N PHE A 107 -13.55 -4.06 -10.12
CA PHE A 107 -14.66 -3.54 -9.34
C PHE A 107 -16.02 -3.67 -10.06
N ASP A 108 -16.09 -3.40 -11.36
CA ASP A 108 -17.32 -3.51 -12.16
C ASP A 108 -17.85 -4.95 -12.26
N HIS A 109 -16.97 -5.95 -12.18
CA HIS A 109 -17.35 -7.37 -12.17
C HIS A 109 -17.84 -7.87 -10.81
N LEU A 110 -17.73 -7.08 -9.73
CA LEU A 110 -18.27 -7.48 -8.43
C LEU A 110 -19.80 -7.44 -8.45
N GLN A 111 -20.42 -8.35 -7.69
CA GLN A 111 -21.89 -8.36 -7.55
C GLN A 111 -22.40 -7.23 -6.65
N ASP A 112 -21.53 -6.68 -5.80
CA ASP A 112 -21.87 -5.60 -4.88
C ASP A 112 -21.93 -4.25 -5.63
N SER A 113 -22.85 -3.38 -5.23
CA SER A 113 -22.88 -2.01 -5.76
C SER A 113 -21.77 -1.17 -5.12
N ILE A 114 -20.82 -0.73 -5.92
CA ILE A 114 -19.65 0.04 -5.48
C ILE A 114 -19.73 1.44 -6.08
N HIS A 115 -19.70 2.44 -5.21
CA HIS A 115 -19.73 3.84 -5.62
C HIS A 115 -18.32 4.38 -5.75
N LEU A 116 -17.91 4.75 -6.97
CA LEU A 116 -16.66 5.47 -7.18
C LEU A 116 -16.81 6.92 -6.69
N VAL A 117 -16.08 7.26 -5.63
CA VAL A 117 -16.20 8.54 -4.93
C VAL A 117 -15.01 9.45 -5.19
N THR A 118 -13.80 8.92 -5.23
CA THR A 118 -12.60 9.67 -5.63
C THR A 118 -11.92 8.94 -6.77
N PHE A 119 -11.63 9.65 -7.85
CA PHE A 119 -10.88 9.13 -8.99
C PHE A 119 -9.80 10.14 -9.36
N CYS A 120 -8.60 9.96 -8.80
CA CYS A 120 -7.44 10.82 -9.01
C CYS A 120 -6.25 9.95 -9.42
N VAL A 121 -6.36 9.33 -10.60
CA VAL A 121 -5.38 8.38 -11.13
C VAL A 121 -4.87 8.78 -12.51
N THR A 122 -3.73 8.22 -12.92
CA THR A 122 -3.15 8.39 -14.27
C THR A 122 -3.11 9.86 -14.71
N GLU A 123 -3.88 10.27 -15.72
CA GLU A 123 -3.87 11.64 -16.24
C GLU A 123 -4.39 12.67 -15.24
N LEU A 124 -5.27 12.26 -14.32
CA LEU A 124 -5.77 13.15 -13.28
C LEU A 124 -4.77 13.35 -12.16
N ASN A 125 -3.80 12.45 -11.99
CA ASN A 125 -2.71 12.63 -11.02
C ASN A 125 -1.41 13.09 -11.68
N ASP A 126 -1.41 13.39 -12.98
CA ASP A 126 -0.20 13.73 -13.73
C ASP A 126 0.14 15.23 -13.68
N ARG A 127 1.41 15.53 -13.46
CA ARG A 127 2.02 16.85 -13.62
C ARG A 127 3.22 16.77 -14.53
N GLN A 128 3.47 17.84 -15.28
CA GLN A 128 4.62 17.92 -16.18
C GLN A 128 5.63 18.95 -15.66
N GLU A 129 6.89 18.53 -15.54
CA GLU A 129 8.00 19.40 -15.16
C GLU A 129 9.14 19.21 -16.17
N ASN A 130 9.57 20.28 -16.84
CA ASN A 130 10.64 20.27 -17.85
C ASN A 130 10.47 19.20 -18.94
N GLY A 131 9.23 18.95 -19.37
CA GLY A 131 8.90 17.94 -20.38
C GLY A 131 8.69 16.53 -19.84
N ASN A 132 9.08 16.24 -18.60
CA ASN A 132 8.91 14.93 -17.97
C ASN A 132 7.62 14.88 -17.14
N HIS A 133 7.04 13.69 -17.03
CA HIS A 133 5.80 13.42 -16.32
C HIS A 133 6.07 12.86 -14.92
N PHE A 134 5.28 13.30 -13.94
CA PHE A 134 5.37 12.90 -12.54
C PHE A 134 3.98 12.82 -11.90
N PRO A 135 3.78 12.03 -10.85
CA PRO A 135 2.55 12.09 -10.07
C PRO A 135 2.52 13.35 -9.18
N PHE A 136 1.33 13.94 -9.02
CA PHE A 136 1.05 14.96 -8.01
C PHE A 136 1.07 14.36 -6.62
N ILE A 137 0.34 13.26 -6.42
CA ILE A 137 0.16 12.57 -5.15
C ILE A 137 0.91 11.25 -5.19
N TYR A 138 1.86 11.09 -4.27
CA TYR A 138 2.62 9.85 -4.05
C TYR A 138 2.08 9.00 -2.89
N GLY A 139 1.31 9.62 -1.99
CA GLY A 139 0.79 8.96 -0.79
C GLY A 139 -0.46 9.64 -0.28
N ILE A 140 -1.35 8.84 0.30
CA ILE A 140 -2.59 9.30 0.95
C ILE A 140 -2.68 8.74 2.36
N GLY A 141 -3.33 9.50 3.23
CA GLY A 141 -3.82 9.02 4.52
C GLY A 141 -5.34 8.92 4.51
N VAL A 142 -5.87 7.98 5.29
CA VAL A 142 -7.32 7.89 5.55
C VAL A 142 -7.54 7.97 7.06
N ASN A 143 -8.33 8.95 7.49
CA ASN A 143 -8.73 9.04 8.89
C ASN A 143 -9.92 8.10 9.13
N VAL A 144 -9.67 6.94 9.73
CA VAL A 144 -10.68 5.89 9.99
C VAL A 144 -11.88 6.41 10.81
N LYS A 145 -11.73 7.48 11.61
CA LYS A 145 -12.85 8.04 12.38
C LYS A 145 -13.78 8.90 11.55
N THR A 146 -13.25 9.62 10.57
CA THR A 146 -14.03 10.59 9.77
C THR A 146 -14.31 10.11 8.36
N GLY A 147 -13.54 9.14 7.86
CA GLY A 147 -13.54 8.70 6.46
C GLY A 147 -12.75 9.63 5.54
N ASP A 148 -12.13 10.70 6.05
CA ASP A 148 -11.46 11.68 5.20
C ASP A 148 -10.18 11.13 4.59
N ILE A 149 -10.01 11.36 3.29
CA ILE A 149 -8.80 11.06 2.52
C ILE A 149 -8.04 12.35 2.27
N PHE A 150 -6.74 12.33 2.52
CA PHE A 150 -5.87 13.50 2.38
C PHE A 150 -4.50 13.13 1.82
N HIS A 151 -3.86 14.08 1.12
CA HIS A 151 -2.50 13.94 0.63
C HIS A 151 -1.51 13.85 1.81
N ALA A 152 -0.66 12.81 1.84
CA ALA A 152 0.20 12.53 2.97
C ALA A 152 1.62 12.04 2.60
N THR A 153 2.58 12.31 3.49
CA THR A 153 3.91 11.69 3.49
C THR A 153 4.19 11.01 4.83
N PHE A 154 5.00 9.96 4.79
CA PHE A 154 5.23 9.07 5.93
C PHE A 154 6.74 8.87 6.14
N PRO A 155 7.36 9.60 7.09
CA PRO A 155 8.74 9.37 7.49
C PRO A 155 8.94 8.04 8.22
N ASP A 156 7.95 7.64 9.03
CA ASP A 156 7.97 6.38 9.80
C ASP A 156 7.02 5.35 9.17
N ARG A 157 7.58 4.28 8.59
CA ARG A 157 6.84 3.26 7.82
C ARG A 157 6.90 1.85 8.43
N GLY A 158 7.58 1.72 9.56
CA GLY A 158 7.75 0.47 10.29
C GLY A 158 6.48 -0.01 11.01
N PRO A 159 6.59 -1.13 11.74
CA PRO A 159 7.79 -1.92 11.98
C PRO A 159 8.22 -2.76 10.77
N ASP A 160 9.44 -3.30 10.84
CA ASP A 160 10.00 -4.30 9.93
C ASP A 160 9.91 -3.93 8.44
N GLU A 161 10.21 -2.67 8.12
CA GLU A 161 10.06 -2.12 6.76
C GLU A 161 10.82 -2.95 5.71
N ASP A 162 12.11 -3.25 5.94
CA ASP A 162 12.94 -4.01 4.98
C ASP A 162 12.51 -5.48 4.84
N LEU A 163 12.04 -6.12 5.92
CA LEU A 163 11.51 -7.49 5.90
C LEU A 163 10.25 -7.59 5.04
N ARG A 164 9.33 -6.63 5.20
CA ARG A 164 8.10 -6.55 4.40
C ARG A 164 8.42 -6.23 2.94
N SER A 165 9.32 -5.29 2.69
CA SER A 165 9.81 -4.99 1.33
C SER A 165 10.50 -6.19 0.69
N ALA A 166 11.27 -6.98 1.45
CA ALA A 166 11.93 -8.20 0.96
C ALA A 166 10.92 -9.27 0.53
N SER A 167 9.81 -9.42 1.28
CA SER A 167 8.70 -10.28 0.89
C SER A 167 8.11 -9.84 -0.47
N THR A 168 7.83 -8.55 -0.65
CA THR A 168 7.29 -8.03 -1.92
C THR A 168 8.30 -8.18 -3.08
N LEU A 169 9.57 -7.85 -2.86
CA LEU A 169 10.62 -7.94 -3.87
C LEU A 169 10.89 -9.38 -4.33
N THR A 170 10.66 -10.37 -3.46
CA THR A 170 10.75 -11.79 -3.79
C THR A 170 9.49 -12.37 -4.44
N GLY A 171 8.50 -11.51 -4.72
CA GLY A 171 7.31 -11.86 -5.48
C GLY A 171 6.13 -12.34 -4.63
N ALA A 172 6.09 -12.00 -3.34
CA ALA A 172 4.92 -12.27 -2.52
C ALA A 172 3.65 -11.64 -3.13
N LYS A 173 2.52 -12.33 -2.92
CA LYS A 173 1.19 -11.83 -3.26
C LYS A 173 0.70 -10.86 -2.18
N MET A 174 -0.34 -10.11 -2.54
CA MET A 174 -1.11 -9.24 -1.64
C MET A 174 -1.50 -9.94 -0.33
N VAL A 175 -1.24 -9.30 0.81
CA VAL A 175 -1.51 -9.88 2.14
C VAL A 175 -2.22 -8.89 3.09
N ASN A 176 -3.15 -9.41 3.91
CA ASN A 176 -3.70 -8.64 5.02
C ASN A 176 -2.71 -8.64 6.19
N ILE A 177 -2.27 -7.46 6.61
CA ILE A 177 -1.31 -7.34 7.71
C ILE A 177 -1.98 -7.03 9.06
N TYR A 178 -3.27 -6.72 9.12
CA TYR A 178 -3.90 -6.24 10.35
C TYR A 178 -5.13 -7.06 10.76
N ASP A 179 -5.09 -7.59 11.99
CA ASP A 179 -6.25 -8.16 12.68
C ASP A 179 -6.90 -7.05 13.53
N SER A 180 -7.94 -6.44 12.98
CA SER A 180 -8.67 -5.35 13.65
C SER A 180 -9.43 -5.81 14.90
N ARG A 181 -9.82 -7.10 15.00
CA ARG A 181 -10.52 -7.61 16.18
C ARG A 181 -9.58 -7.71 17.38
N LYS A 182 -8.32 -8.05 17.14
CA LYS A 182 -7.29 -8.17 18.18
C LYS A 182 -6.43 -6.93 18.33
N GLU A 183 -6.63 -5.93 17.46
CA GLU A 183 -5.81 -4.74 17.32
C GLU A 183 -4.31 -5.10 17.13
N GLN A 184 -4.03 -6.06 16.25
CA GLN A 184 -2.71 -6.65 16.04
C GLN A 184 -2.23 -6.48 14.60
N LEU A 185 -1.02 -5.96 14.44
CA LEU A 185 -0.25 -6.06 13.20
C LEU A 185 0.47 -7.41 13.17
N CYS A 186 0.31 -8.16 12.09
CA CYS A 186 0.80 -9.52 11.89
C CYS A 186 1.81 -9.51 10.71
N ILE A 187 3.09 -9.69 11.02
CA ILE A 187 4.17 -9.72 10.02
C ILE A 187 4.66 -11.16 9.83
N GLY A 188 4.59 -11.66 8.60
CA GLY A 188 4.97 -13.02 8.25
C GLY A 188 3.97 -14.10 8.72
N PRO A 189 4.43 -15.35 8.95
CA PRO A 189 5.77 -15.82 8.62
C PRO A 189 5.99 -15.74 7.11
N TYR A 190 7.14 -15.24 6.69
CA TYR A 190 7.49 -15.16 5.27
C TYR A 190 8.34 -16.34 4.84
N TYR A 191 8.28 -16.63 3.55
CA TYR A 191 9.08 -17.65 2.90
C TYR A 191 9.56 -17.12 1.56
N TRP A 192 10.85 -17.25 1.31
CA TRP A 192 11.45 -17.07 0.00
C TRP A 192 12.68 -17.95 -0.14
N MET A 193 13.10 -18.17 -1.38
CA MET A 193 14.35 -18.85 -1.68
C MET A 193 15.48 -17.83 -1.88
N PRO A 194 16.75 -18.21 -1.64
CA PRO A 194 17.88 -17.35 -1.89
C PRO A 194 17.90 -16.94 -3.37
N SER A 195 18.04 -15.64 -3.62
CA SER A 195 18.16 -15.12 -4.97
C SER A 195 19.65 -15.09 -5.38
N PRO A 196 20.04 -15.77 -6.48
CA PRO A 196 21.44 -15.85 -6.90
C PRO A 196 22.00 -14.53 -7.44
N VAL A 197 21.14 -13.51 -7.62
CA VAL A 197 21.50 -12.22 -8.21
C VAL A 197 21.58 -11.09 -7.18
N VAL A 198 21.37 -11.37 -5.88
CA VAL A 198 21.40 -10.32 -4.85
C VAL A 198 22.77 -9.66 -4.76
N ASP A 199 23.85 -10.44 -4.76
CA ASP A 199 25.22 -9.89 -4.75
C ASP A 199 25.48 -9.04 -5.99
N PHE A 200 25.05 -9.52 -7.16
CA PHE A 200 25.14 -8.75 -8.41
C PHE A 200 24.46 -7.38 -8.28
N TRP A 201 23.22 -7.33 -7.78
CA TRP A 201 22.49 -6.07 -7.63
C TRP A 201 23.12 -5.11 -6.63
N LEU A 202 23.66 -5.62 -5.53
CA LEU A 202 24.33 -4.79 -4.52
C LEU A 202 25.60 -4.12 -5.06
N GLU A 203 26.28 -4.74 -6.02
CA GLU A 203 27.48 -4.22 -6.67
C GLU A 203 27.20 -3.18 -7.76
N GLN A 204 25.96 -3.07 -8.25
CA GLN A 204 25.61 -2.11 -9.30
C GLN A 204 25.60 -0.68 -8.77
N ASP A 205 25.78 0.30 -9.67
CA ASP A 205 25.62 1.71 -9.32
C ASP A 205 24.14 2.10 -9.14
N ASP A 206 23.91 3.26 -8.52
CA ASP A 206 22.57 3.73 -8.20
C ASP A 206 21.72 3.99 -9.44
N GLN A 207 22.33 4.43 -10.54
CA GLN A 207 21.62 4.72 -11.79
C GLN A 207 21.12 3.43 -12.42
N TYR A 208 21.93 2.37 -12.45
CA TYR A 208 21.54 1.08 -13.00
C TYR A 208 20.45 0.40 -12.16
N ILE A 209 20.56 0.46 -10.82
CA ILE A 209 19.49 0.00 -9.92
C ILE A 209 18.19 0.74 -10.21
N LEU A 210 18.25 2.07 -10.25
CA LEU A 210 17.07 2.90 -10.51
C LEU A 210 16.44 2.57 -11.87
N GLN A 211 17.23 2.49 -12.94
CA GLN A 211 16.71 2.22 -14.28
C GLN A 211 16.09 0.82 -14.43
N THR A 212 16.59 -0.16 -13.68
CA THR A 212 16.22 -1.57 -13.87
C THR A 212 15.19 -2.07 -12.88
N LEU A 213 15.25 -1.63 -11.62
CA LEU A 213 14.36 -2.09 -10.55
C LEU A 213 13.18 -1.14 -10.29
N SER A 214 13.17 0.06 -10.86
CA SER A 214 11.99 0.95 -10.86
C SER A 214 11.09 0.73 -12.08
N THR A 215 9.79 0.90 -11.86
CA THR A 215 8.79 1.01 -12.94
C THR A 215 8.82 2.38 -13.62
N SER A 216 9.24 3.43 -12.91
CA SER A 216 9.30 4.82 -13.37
C SER A 216 10.55 5.57 -12.84
N PRO A 217 11.75 5.29 -13.39
CA PRO A 217 13.03 5.76 -12.85
C PRO A 217 13.13 7.27 -12.56
N LEU A 218 12.56 8.11 -13.41
CA LEU A 218 12.59 9.57 -13.23
C LEU A 218 11.65 10.06 -12.14
N ALA A 219 10.58 9.30 -11.84
CA ALA A 219 9.53 9.69 -10.91
C ALA A 219 9.72 9.08 -9.51
N GLU A 220 10.76 8.30 -9.28
CA GLU A 220 11.00 7.74 -7.95
C GLU A 220 11.42 8.81 -6.92
N PRO A 221 11.06 8.64 -5.64
CA PRO A 221 11.52 9.55 -4.61
C PRO A 221 13.04 9.43 -4.38
N PRO A 222 13.71 10.46 -3.83
CA PRO A 222 15.16 10.50 -3.69
C PRO A 222 15.77 9.32 -2.89
N HIS A 223 14.99 8.69 -2.02
CA HIS A 223 15.41 7.56 -1.18
C HIS A 223 15.06 6.18 -1.75
N PHE A 224 14.60 6.09 -3.00
CA PHE A 224 14.23 4.82 -3.63
C PHE A 224 15.41 3.83 -3.66
N VAL A 225 16.56 4.25 -4.19
CA VAL A 225 17.71 3.36 -4.37
C VAL A 225 18.28 2.91 -3.02
N SER A 226 18.36 3.80 -2.03
CA SER A 226 18.83 3.43 -0.69
C SER A 226 17.89 2.42 -0.02
N HIS A 227 16.57 2.54 -0.21
CA HIS A 227 15.60 1.57 0.27
C HIS A 227 15.73 0.20 -0.43
N ILE A 228 15.90 0.18 -1.76
CA ILE A 228 16.15 -1.05 -2.51
C ILE A 228 17.43 -1.74 -2.03
N ARG A 229 18.51 -0.99 -1.79
CA ARG A 229 19.76 -1.54 -1.26
C ARG A 229 19.58 -2.14 0.14
N ALA A 230 18.85 -1.47 1.03
CA ALA A 230 18.54 -2.02 2.36
C ALA A 230 17.75 -3.33 2.25
N THR A 231 16.77 -3.37 1.35
CA THR A 231 15.97 -4.58 1.08
C THR A 231 16.82 -5.73 0.51
N LEU A 232 17.71 -5.44 -0.45
CA LEU A 232 18.63 -6.43 -1.02
C LEU A 232 19.62 -6.96 0.02
N MET A 233 20.14 -6.09 0.89
CA MET A 233 20.98 -6.50 2.02
C MET A 233 20.21 -7.42 2.97
N TYR A 234 18.95 -7.11 3.29
CA TYR A 234 18.10 -7.95 4.12
C TYR A 234 17.91 -9.36 3.51
N LEU A 235 17.69 -9.44 2.20
CA LEU A 235 17.61 -10.72 1.48
C LEU A 235 18.92 -11.52 1.52
N LYS A 236 20.07 -10.83 1.45
CA LYS A 236 21.39 -11.45 1.56
C LYS A 236 21.64 -12.01 2.96
N GLU A 237 21.26 -11.27 4.00
CA GLU A 237 21.42 -11.67 5.40
C GLU A 237 20.45 -12.79 5.83
N HIS A 238 19.25 -12.80 5.23
CA HIS A 238 18.18 -13.76 5.54
C HIS A 238 17.71 -14.53 4.30
N PRO A 239 18.57 -15.39 3.71
CA PRO A 239 18.24 -16.11 2.48
C PRO A 239 17.15 -17.20 2.68
N PHE A 240 16.90 -17.60 3.93
CA PHE A 240 15.86 -18.54 4.35
C PHE A 240 15.16 -18.00 5.61
N PRO A 241 14.17 -17.08 5.47
CA PRO A 241 13.57 -16.37 6.60
C PRO A 241 12.72 -17.29 7.47
N ASP A 242 12.14 -18.35 6.91
CA ASP A 242 11.37 -19.36 7.63
C ASP A 242 12.24 -20.14 8.64
N MET A 243 13.53 -20.28 8.36
CA MET A 243 14.49 -20.95 9.24
C MET A 243 15.15 -19.98 10.23
N THR A 244 15.42 -18.74 9.80
CA THR A 244 16.21 -17.78 10.57
C THR A 244 15.39 -16.76 11.35
N LEU A 245 14.29 -16.25 10.77
CA LEU A 245 13.43 -15.21 11.36
C LEU A 245 12.13 -15.78 11.95
N PHE A 246 11.58 -16.81 11.33
CA PHE A 246 10.33 -17.44 11.73
C PHE A 246 10.47 -18.95 12.03
N PRO A 247 11.44 -19.40 12.86
CA PRO A 247 11.66 -20.82 13.12
C PRO A 247 10.44 -21.52 13.76
N SER A 248 9.58 -20.76 14.44
CA SER A 248 8.32 -21.24 15.01
C SER A 248 7.16 -21.33 14.01
N LYS A 249 7.37 -20.90 12.75
CA LYS A 249 6.36 -20.77 11.69
C LYS A 249 5.15 -19.93 12.11
N LYS A 250 5.35 -18.99 13.03
CA LYS A 250 4.33 -18.05 13.50
C LYS A 250 4.67 -16.63 13.06
N PRO A 251 3.66 -15.79 12.78
CA PRO A 251 3.87 -14.38 12.50
C PRO A 251 4.47 -13.68 13.73
N TRP A 252 5.19 -12.59 13.48
CA TRP A 252 5.49 -11.62 14.53
C TRP A 252 4.28 -10.72 14.75
N ILE A 253 3.92 -10.54 16.02
CA ILE A 253 2.74 -9.79 16.42
C ILE A 253 3.17 -8.47 17.03
N TYR A 254 2.57 -7.38 16.58
CA TYR A 254 2.77 -6.04 17.13
C TYR A 254 1.44 -5.45 17.60
N LYS A 255 1.50 -4.67 18.68
CA LYS A 255 0.38 -3.87 19.18
C LYS A 255 0.78 -2.43 19.38
N LYS A 256 -0.19 -1.52 19.35
CA LYS A 256 0.05 -0.13 19.75
C LYS A 256 0.18 -0.04 21.27
N ASN A 257 1.27 0.55 21.74
CA ASN A 257 1.45 0.86 23.16
C ASN A 257 0.64 2.11 23.58
N SER A 258 0.74 2.52 24.85
CA SER A 258 0.03 3.69 25.39
C SER A 258 0.37 5.01 24.68
N ASN A 259 1.53 5.07 24.02
CA ASN A 259 1.97 6.24 23.25
C ASN A 259 1.47 6.21 21.79
N GLY A 260 0.81 5.12 21.37
CA GLY A 260 0.33 4.91 20.00
C GLY A 260 1.42 4.46 19.03
N LEU A 261 2.54 3.94 19.53
CA LEU A 261 3.64 3.39 18.73
C LEU A 261 3.57 1.87 18.68
N TRP A 262 4.06 1.26 17.60
CA TRP A 262 4.11 -0.20 17.48
C TRP A 262 5.15 -0.80 18.43
N GLU A 263 4.77 -1.84 19.14
CA GLU A 263 5.62 -2.62 20.05
C GLU A 263 5.40 -4.11 19.79
N ARG A 264 6.50 -4.87 19.73
CA ARG A 264 6.45 -6.31 19.48
C ARG A 264 5.92 -7.03 20.73
N VAL A 265 4.92 -7.88 20.55
CA VAL A 265 4.38 -8.73 21.62
C VAL A 265 5.34 -9.89 21.84
N SER A 266 5.77 -10.10 23.09
CA SER A 266 6.60 -11.26 23.46
C SER A 266 5.86 -12.57 23.17
N SER A 267 6.59 -13.59 22.72
CA SER A 267 6.06 -14.95 22.53
C SER A 267 5.46 -15.55 23.81
N ASP A 268 5.80 -15.03 24.98
CA ASP A 268 5.27 -15.49 26.28
C ASP A 268 3.89 -14.91 26.62
N GLN A 269 3.38 -13.99 25.79
CA GLN A 269 2.10 -13.29 25.99
C GLN A 269 1.05 -13.62 24.92
N ILE A 270 1.30 -14.65 24.09
CA ILE A 270 0.42 -15.10 22.99
C ILE A 270 -0.22 -16.45 23.33
#